data_AF-A0A9P1IYK7-F1
#
_entry.id   AF-A0A9P1IYK7-F1
#
_cell.length_a   1.000
_cell.length_b   1.000
_cell.length_c   1.000
_cell.angle_alpha   90.00
_cell.angle_beta   90.00
_cell.angle_gamma   90.00
#
_symmetry.space_group_name_H-M   'P 1'
#
loop_
_entity.id
_entity.type
_entity.pdbx_description
1 polymer ?
#
loop_
_entity_poly.entity_id
_entity_poly.type
_entity_poly.pdbx_seq_one_letter_code
_entity_poly.pdbx_strand_id
1 'polypeptide(L)'
;MALCGNHYRYLILTIGFFCLSSVCSNYIVINFTFICMKDDFSVTREGQNGTIQSIYDYTPDEKKWIMWAVAAGTIIGTIPINWFYVKFGGKFPFLIAGLVSLTSTALIPLAAEYSMMSFLVLRFIQGLAYSADFAAIGLMTVRWAPLKETAFFIATLTCFTGIASLITNSVTGLICQSSLGWKWAFYLHSIVGLFLFILWALFYIEDPAETKRISVKELGKIHKNKSAAHLDKNAKVPYLKIFTSPVILIVWLNAFFEMSAVILFATYMPIYFHQVLGFGVAETGFYVGLVLGMNIPTRLAAAMLSDKLT
;
A
#
# COMPACT_ATOMS: atom_id res chain seq x y z
N MET A 1 19.09 -27.85 1.92
CA MET A 1 19.34 -26.99 0.74
C MET A 1 18.72 -25.63 1.04
N ALA A 2 19.52 -24.56 1.13
CA ALA A 2 19.02 -23.23 1.46
C ALA A 2 18.26 -22.66 0.24
N LEU A 3 16.93 -22.61 0.30
CA LEU A 3 16.11 -21.97 -0.74
C LEU A 3 16.61 -20.52 -0.89
N CYS A 4 17.19 -20.17 -2.05
CA CYS A 4 17.77 -18.85 -2.35
C CYS A 4 18.97 -18.40 -1.48
N GLY A 5 19.76 -19.30 -0.88
CA GLY A 5 20.73 -19.00 0.20
C GLY A 5 21.63 -17.75 0.09
N ASN A 6 22.09 -17.34 -1.10
CA ASN A 6 22.92 -16.12 -1.27
C ASN A 6 22.12 -14.84 -1.64
N HIS A 7 20.82 -14.95 -1.86
CA HIS A 7 19.95 -13.87 -2.36
C HIS A 7 18.64 -13.78 -1.57
N TYR A 8 18.57 -14.39 -0.38
CA TYR A 8 17.35 -14.47 0.42
C TYR A 8 16.80 -13.08 0.80
N ARG A 9 17.67 -12.07 0.99
CA ARG A 9 17.23 -10.69 1.25
C ARG A 9 16.36 -10.12 0.13
N TYR A 10 16.66 -10.47 -1.13
CA TYR A 10 15.88 -10.00 -2.28
C TYR A 10 14.54 -10.71 -2.36
N LEU A 11 14.45 -11.99 -1.97
CA LEU A 11 13.17 -12.67 -1.82
C LEU A 11 12.27 -11.95 -0.79
N ILE A 12 12.82 -11.61 0.37
CA ILE A 12 12.09 -10.85 1.40
C ILE A 12 11.68 -9.47 0.89
N LEU A 13 12.61 -8.75 0.24
CA LEU A 13 12.35 -7.45 -0.36
C LEU A 13 11.19 -7.53 -1.37
N THR A 14 11.21 -8.49 -2.28
CA THR A 14 10.18 -8.69 -3.31
C THR A 14 8.83 -9.07 -2.70
N ILE A 15 8.79 -10.01 -1.75
CA ILE A 15 7.53 -10.42 -1.11
C ILE A 15 6.93 -9.23 -0.35
N GLY A 16 7.73 -8.53 0.46
CA GLY A 16 7.25 -7.37 1.20
C GLY A 16 6.81 -6.23 0.28
N PHE A 17 7.53 -5.97 -0.82
CA PHE A 17 7.12 -5.02 -1.84
C PHE A 17 5.72 -5.33 -2.39
N PHE A 18 5.47 -6.57 -2.79
CA PHE A 18 4.15 -6.95 -3.30
C PHE A 18 3.06 -6.93 -2.22
N CYS A 19 3.38 -7.27 -0.97
CA CYS A 19 2.43 -7.14 0.14
C CYS A 19 2.02 -5.68 0.37
N LEU A 20 2.99 -4.75 0.39
CA LEU A 20 2.74 -3.30 0.46
C LEU A 20 1.88 -2.83 -0.72
N SER A 21 2.24 -3.24 -1.94
CA SER A 21 1.44 -2.92 -3.13
C SER A 21 0.03 -3.48 -3.03
N SER A 22 -0.17 -4.65 -2.44
CA SER A 22 -1.50 -5.24 -2.25
C SER A 22 -2.35 -4.46 -1.25
N VAL A 23 -1.80 -4.06 -0.10
CA VAL A 23 -2.54 -3.24 0.88
C VAL A 23 -2.88 -1.88 0.30
N CYS A 24 -1.95 -1.26 -0.42
CA CYS A 24 -2.19 -0.02 -1.15
C CYS A 24 -3.26 -0.17 -2.24
N SER A 25 -3.23 -1.28 -2.98
CA SER A 25 -4.19 -1.61 -4.03
C SER A 25 -5.62 -1.70 -3.50
N ASN A 26 -5.81 -2.41 -2.38
CA ASN A 26 -7.07 -2.48 -1.64
C ASN A 26 -7.58 -1.10 -1.20
N TYR A 27 -6.66 -0.21 -0.83
CA TYR A 27 -6.97 1.17 -0.46
C TYR A 27 -7.48 1.99 -1.66
N ILE A 28 -6.80 1.93 -2.82
CA ILE A 28 -7.05 2.80 -3.98
C ILE A 28 -8.07 2.25 -4.98
N VAL A 29 -8.40 0.96 -4.97
CA VAL A 29 -9.33 0.34 -5.95
C VAL A 29 -10.64 1.11 -6.09
N ILE A 30 -11.16 1.65 -4.97
CA ILE A 30 -12.41 2.43 -4.96
C ILE A 30 -12.35 3.69 -5.83
N ASN A 31 -11.18 4.32 -5.96
CA ASN A 31 -11.01 5.58 -6.67
C ASN A 31 -11.37 5.41 -8.15
N PHE A 32 -10.97 4.27 -8.72
CA PHE A 32 -11.32 3.94 -10.09
C PHE A 32 -12.73 3.35 -10.19
N THR A 33 -13.13 2.45 -9.28
CA THR A 33 -14.45 1.80 -9.38
C THR A 33 -15.61 2.78 -9.28
N PHE A 34 -15.46 3.94 -8.63
CA PHE A 34 -16.49 5.00 -8.67
C PHE A 34 -16.94 5.38 -10.09
N ILE A 35 -16.06 5.26 -11.09
CA ILE A 35 -16.38 5.55 -12.50
C ILE A 35 -17.37 4.51 -13.04
N CYS A 36 -17.23 3.25 -12.64
CA CYS A 36 -18.01 2.14 -13.19
C CYS A 36 -19.22 1.78 -12.33
N MET A 37 -19.16 2.04 -11.02
CA MET A 37 -20.24 1.80 -10.07
C MET A 37 -21.49 2.63 -10.40
N LYS A 38 -21.32 3.88 -10.81
CA LYS A 38 -22.44 4.77 -11.15
C LYS A 38 -23.33 4.23 -12.29
N ASP A 39 -22.75 3.42 -13.18
CA ASP A 39 -23.42 2.87 -14.37
C ASP A 39 -24.01 1.47 -14.11
N ASP A 40 -23.94 0.97 -12.87
CA ASP A 40 -24.54 -0.30 -12.46
C ASP A 40 -25.98 -0.10 -11.98
N PHE A 41 -26.95 -0.55 -12.78
CA PHE A 41 -28.39 -0.48 -12.48
C PHE A 41 -28.97 -1.79 -11.91
N SER A 42 -28.14 -2.68 -11.36
CA SER A 42 -28.61 -3.92 -10.71
C SER A 42 -29.49 -3.65 -9.49
N VAL A 43 -29.23 -2.55 -8.78
CA VAL A 43 -30.05 -2.07 -7.66
C VAL A 43 -30.28 -0.58 -7.85
N THR A 44 -31.55 -0.18 -7.84
CA THR A 44 -31.95 1.18 -8.20
C THR A 44 -32.77 1.85 -7.10
N ARG A 45 -32.65 3.18 -7.03
CA ARG A 45 -33.53 4.06 -6.24
C ARG A 45 -34.31 4.98 -7.17
N GLU A 46 -35.54 5.28 -6.80
CA GLU A 46 -36.36 6.26 -7.50
C GLU A 46 -35.95 7.67 -7.03
N GLY A 47 -35.46 8.49 -7.96
CA GLY A 47 -35.07 9.87 -7.68
C GLY A 47 -36.28 10.78 -7.49
N GLN A 48 -36.05 11.98 -6.93
CA GLN A 48 -37.11 12.97 -6.66
C GLN A 48 -37.91 13.40 -7.91
N ASN A 49 -37.34 13.23 -9.10
CA ASN A 49 -37.97 13.56 -10.38
C ASN A 49 -38.56 12.32 -11.12
N GLY A 50 -38.71 11.18 -10.44
CA GLY A 50 -39.13 9.91 -11.06
C GLY A 50 -38.08 9.27 -11.97
N THR A 51 -36.83 9.74 -11.92
CA THR A 51 -35.71 9.15 -12.66
C THR A 51 -35.11 7.99 -11.88
N ILE A 52 -34.90 6.86 -12.56
CA ILE A 52 -34.25 5.69 -11.97
C ILE A 52 -32.74 6.00 -11.85
N GLN A 53 -32.22 5.94 -10.63
CA GLN A 53 -30.80 6.13 -10.36
C GLN A 53 -30.20 4.87 -9.75
N SER A 54 -28.95 4.59 -10.08
CA SER A 54 -28.17 3.57 -9.37
C SER A 54 -28.02 3.96 -7.90
N ILE A 55 -28.15 2.98 -6.98
CA ILE A 55 -27.82 3.22 -5.57
C ILE A 55 -26.32 3.49 -5.36
N TYR A 56 -25.49 3.14 -6.34
CA TYR A 56 -24.04 3.32 -6.31
C TYR A 56 -23.61 4.64 -6.96
N ASP A 57 -24.55 5.45 -7.46
CA ASP A 57 -24.28 6.81 -7.90
C ASP A 57 -24.15 7.75 -6.70
N TYR A 58 -22.95 7.75 -6.12
CA TYR A 58 -22.62 8.58 -4.96
C TYR A 58 -22.36 10.03 -5.36
N THR A 59 -22.93 10.93 -4.58
CA THR A 59 -22.68 12.37 -4.67
C THR A 59 -21.21 12.70 -4.38
N PRO A 60 -20.71 13.88 -4.82
CA PRO A 60 -19.35 14.30 -4.51
C PRO A 60 -19.03 14.31 -3.00
N ASP A 61 -20.00 14.70 -2.17
CA ASP A 61 -19.85 14.71 -0.71
C ASP A 61 -19.77 13.30 -0.12
N GLU A 62 -20.58 12.35 -0.60
CA GLU A 62 -20.49 10.95 -0.19
C GLU A 62 -19.14 10.33 -0.58
N LYS A 63 -18.69 10.55 -1.83
CA LYS A 63 -17.36 10.11 -2.28
C LYS A 63 -16.26 10.69 -1.41
N LYS A 64 -16.37 11.96 -1.04
CA LYS A 64 -15.45 12.62 -0.11
C LYS A 64 -15.40 11.90 1.24
N TRP A 65 -16.55 11.61 1.87
CA TRP A 65 -16.57 10.88 3.13
C TRP A 65 -15.97 9.46 3.03
N ILE A 66 -16.26 8.74 1.95
CA ILE A 66 -15.69 7.41 1.66
C ILE A 66 -14.15 7.46 1.55
N MET A 67 -13.61 8.52 0.94
CA MET A 67 -12.17 8.74 0.86
C MET A 67 -11.56 9.15 2.21
N TRP A 68 -12.20 10.06 2.94
CA TRP A 68 -11.74 10.55 4.24
C TRP A 68 -11.76 9.49 5.35
N ALA A 69 -12.69 8.54 5.29
CA ALA A 69 -12.75 7.44 6.26
C ALA A 69 -11.43 6.66 6.35
N VAL A 70 -10.77 6.41 5.21
CA VAL A 70 -9.46 5.77 5.20
C VAL A 70 -8.41 6.66 5.87
N ALA A 71 -8.36 7.94 5.51
CA ALA A 71 -7.38 8.87 6.08
C ALA A 71 -7.49 8.94 7.61
N ALA A 72 -8.73 9.01 8.13
CA ALA A 72 -9.00 8.95 9.56
C ALA A 72 -8.51 7.64 10.19
N GLY A 73 -8.81 6.50 9.55
CA GLY A 73 -8.32 5.19 9.96
C GLY A 73 -6.80 5.11 9.98
N THR A 74 -6.11 5.64 8.97
CA THR A 74 -4.65 5.62 8.89
C THR A 74 -4.00 6.46 9.99
N ILE A 75 -4.53 7.66 10.27
CA ILE A 75 -4.04 8.51 11.36
C ILE A 75 -4.17 7.78 12.70
N ILE A 76 -5.36 7.24 13.00
CA ILE A 76 -5.63 6.55 14.25
C ILE A 76 -4.81 5.25 14.36
N GLY A 77 -4.66 4.51 13.26
CA GLY A 77 -3.94 3.24 13.22
C GLY A 77 -2.43 3.37 13.40
N THR A 78 -1.84 4.52 13.03
CA THR A 78 -0.38 4.71 13.04
C THR A 78 0.25 4.43 14.39
N ILE A 79 -0.32 4.93 15.49
CA ILE A 79 0.22 4.75 16.84
C ILE A 79 0.12 3.28 17.31
N PRO A 80 -1.07 2.64 17.37
CA PRO A 80 -1.20 1.27 17.86
C PRO A 80 -0.44 0.28 16.98
N ILE A 81 -0.44 0.44 15.66
CA ILE A 81 0.29 -0.47 14.77
C ILE A 81 1.80 -0.36 14.98
N ASN A 82 2.35 0.85 15.15
CA ASN A 82 3.77 1.00 15.49
C ASN A 82 4.10 0.35 16.83
N TRP A 83 3.23 0.46 17.83
CA TRP A 83 3.41 -0.24 19.10
C TRP A 83 3.42 -1.77 18.92
N PHE A 84 2.53 -2.32 18.08
CA PHE A 84 2.55 -3.75 17.74
C PHE A 84 3.86 -4.15 17.07
N TYR A 85 4.39 -3.35 16.13
CA TYR A 85 5.68 -3.62 15.49
C TYR A 85 6.85 -3.64 16.48
N VAL A 86 6.89 -2.68 17.41
CA VAL A 86 7.94 -2.64 18.44
C VAL A 86 7.87 -3.86 19.35
N LYS A 87 6.65 -4.31 19.71
CA LYS A 87 6.46 -5.41 20.68
C LYS A 87 6.57 -6.81 20.07
N PHE A 88 6.08 -7.00 18.84
CA PHE A 88 5.91 -8.33 18.24
C PHE A 88 6.74 -8.54 16.95
N GLY A 89 7.52 -7.55 16.52
CA GLY A 89 8.25 -7.60 15.27
C GLY A 89 7.37 -7.33 14.05
N GLY A 90 7.84 -7.68 12.86
CA GLY A 90 7.20 -7.37 11.58
C GLY A 90 6.16 -8.36 11.09
N LYS A 91 6.38 -9.63 11.39
CA LYS A 91 5.75 -10.77 10.76
C LYS A 91 4.27 -10.77 11.06
N PHE A 92 3.93 -10.84 12.33
CA PHE A 92 2.53 -10.94 12.77
C PHE A 92 1.78 -9.62 12.62
N PRO A 93 2.31 -8.45 13.03
CA PRO A 93 1.59 -7.19 12.84
C PRO A 93 1.28 -6.89 11.38
N PHE A 94 2.25 -7.08 10.47
CA PHE A 94 2.00 -6.86 9.04
C PHE A 94 1.05 -7.90 8.44
N LEU A 95 1.16 -9.17 8.86
CA LEU A 95 0.24 -10.23 8.43
C LEU A 95 -1.20 -9.92 8.86
N ILE A 96 -1.42 -9.51 10.12
CA ILE A 96 -2.74 -9.16 10.64
C ILE A 96 -3.29 -7.95 9.90
N ALA A 97 -2.49 -6.89 9.73
CA ALA A 97 -2.89 -5.71 8.96
C ALA A 97 -3.28 -6.10 7.52
N GLY A 98 -2.49 -6.95 6.88
CA GLY A 98 -2.82 -7.55 5.59
C GLY A 98 -4.19 -8.22 5.59
N LEU A 99 -4.41 -9.20 6.46
CA LEU A 99 -5.68 -9.93 6.55
C LEU A 99 -6.87 -9.00 6.82
N VAL A 100 -6.69 -7.97 7.66
CA VAL A 100 -7.73 -6.94 7.91
C VAL A 100 -8.02 -6.13 6.64
N SER A 101 -6.99 -5.75 5.88
CA SER A 101 -7.15 -5.07 4.59
C SER A 101 -7.90 -5.96 3.58
N LEU A 102 -7.53 -7.23 3.45
CA LEU A 102 -8.14 -8.15 2.49
C LEU A 102 -9.61 -8.43 2.79
N THR A 103 -9.92 -8.67 4.07
CA THR A 103 -11.29 -8.96 4.52
C THR A 103 -12.19 -7.74 4.37
N SER A 104 -11.74 -6.56 4.81
CA SER A 104 -12.50 -5.33 4.62
C SER A 104 -12.74 -5.02 3.15
N THR A 105 -11.74 -5.23 2.27
CA THR A 105 -11.88 -5.06 0.81
C THR A 105 -12.90 -6.02 0.20
N ALA A 106 -12.86 -7.31 0.58
CA ALA A 106 -13.80 -8.31 0.07
C ALA A 106 -15.24 -8.03 0.50
N LEU A 107 -15.44 -7.35 1.63
CA LEU A 107 -16.76 -6.99 2.14
C LEU A 107 -17.30 -5.68 1.55
N ILE A 108 -16.50 -4.90 0.81
CA ILE A 108 -16.94 -3.61 0.22
C ILE A 108 -18.17 -3.78 -0.70
N PRO A 109 -18.24 -4.75 -1.64
CA PRO A 109 -19.43 -4.92 -2.47
C PRO A 109 -20.71 -5.12 -1.67
N LEU A 110 -20.65 -5.92 -0.59
CA LEU A 110 -21.79 -6.17 0.30
C LEU A 110 -22.18 -4.91 1.09
N ALA A 111 -21.20 -4.17 1.59
CA ALA A 111 -21.45 -2.93 2.33
C ALA A 111 -22.02 -1.82 1.44
N ALA A 112 -21.62 -1.78 0.16
CA ALA A 112 -22.15 -0.85 -0.83
C ALA A 112 -23.65 -1.05 -1.08
N GLU A 113 -24.12 -2.30 -1.04
CA GLU A 113 -25.54 -2.65 -1.15
C GLU A 113 -26.31 -2.40 0.15
N TYR A 114 -25.67 -2.63 1.31
CA TYR A 114 -26.34 -2.60 2.60
C TYR A 114 -26.56 -1.18 3.14
N SER A 115 -25.49 -0.40 3.33
CA SER A 115 -25.61 0.98 3.81
C SER A 115 -24.32 1.78 3.67
N MET A 116 -24.45 3.10 3.48
CA MET A 116 -23.33 4.04 3.51
C MET A 116 -22.50 3.92 4.80
N MET A 117 -23.15 3.76 5.96
CA MET A 117 -22.41 3.64 7.22
C MET A 117 -21.53 2.39 7.26
N SER A 118 -22.05 1.24 6.82
CA SER A 118 -21.23 0.01 6.74
C SER A 118 -20.05 0.16 5.78
N PHE A 119 -20.26 0.89 4.67
CA PHE A 119 -19.19 1.23 3.73
C PHE A 119 -18.10 2.06 4.42
N LEU A 120 -18.48 3.15 5.10
CA LEU A 120 -17.54 4.03 5.81
C LEU A 120 -16.75 3.29 6.88
N VAL A 121 -17.40 2.38 7.63
CA VAL A 121 -16.72 1.55 8.64
C VAL A 121 -15.67 0.64 8.00
N LEU A 122 -15.98 -0.04 6.89
CA LEU A 122 -14.99 -0.88 6.19
C LEU A 122 -13.84 -0.05 5.62
N ARG A 123 -14.12 1.15 5.10
CA ARG A 123 -13.07 2.08 4.63
C ARG A 123 -12.17 2.53 5.78
N PHE A 124 -12.74 2.84 6.94
CA PHE A 124 -11.98 3.16 8.14
C PHE A 124 -11.05 2.00 8.55
N ILE A 125 -11.56 0.76 8.50
CA ILE A 125 -10.78 -0.45 8.80
C ILE A 125 -9.65 -0.66 7.78
N GLN A 126 -9.89 -0.43 6.48
CA GLN A 126 -8.83 -0.43 5.47
C GLN A 126 -7.74 0.61 5.79
N GLY A 127 -8.14 1.79 6.28
CA GLY A 127 -7.22 2.83 6.74
C GLY A 127 -6.34 2.40 7.91
N LEU A 128 -6.93 1.73 8.91
CA LEU A 128 -6.19 1.14 10.03
C LEU A 128 -5.14 0.16 9.54
N ALA A 129 -5.50 -0.75 8.62
CA ALA A 129 -4.57 -1.69 8.04
C ALA A 129 -3.45 -1.01 7.24
N TYR A 130 -3.78 -0.02 6.40
CA TYR A 130 -2.83 0.71 5.57
C TYR A 130 -1.76 1.46 6.38
N SER A 131 -2.07 1.86 7.62
CA SER A 131 -1.08 2.48 8.52
C SER A 131 0.12 1.57 8.85
N ALA A 132 0.02 0.26 8.57
CA ALA A 132 1.08 -0.70 8.79
C ALA A 132 2.20 -0.67 7.73
N ASP A 133 1.91 -0.14 6.54
CA ASP A 133 2.79 -0.25 5.38
C ASP A 133 4.13 0.46 5.60
N PHE A 134 4.11 1.76 5.94
CA PHE A 134 5.34 2.54 6.10
C PHE A 134 6.23 2.04 7.26
N ALA A 135 5.63 1.50 8.32
CA ALA A 135 6.37 0.89 9.42
C ALA A 135 7.05 -0.43 8.99
N ALA A 136 6.37 -1.25 8.18
CA ALA A 136 6.96 -2.45 7.60
C ALA A 136 8.19 -2.12 6.73
N ILE A 137 8.15 -1.04 5.95
CA ILE A 137 9.29 -0.58 5.14
C ILE A 137 10.51 -0.34 6.01
N GLY A 138 10.35 0.42 7.09
CA GLY A 138 11.44 0.72 8.03
C GLY A 138 12.02 -0.54 8.66
N LEU A 139 11.15 -1.44 9.12
CA LEU A 139 11.58 -2.69 9.75
C LEU A 139 12.33 -3.61 8.78
N MET A 140 11.79 -3.83 7.58
CA MET A 140 12.44 -4.63 6.54
C MET A 140 13.80 -4.06 6.18
N THR A 141 13.90 -2.74 6.04
CA THR A 141 15.16 -2.07 5.74
C THR A 141 16.18 -2.30 6.86
N VAL A 142 15.82 -2.01 8.11
CA VAL A 142 16.73 -2.14 9.25
C VAL A 142 17.20 -3.58 9.46
N ARG A 143 16.32 -4.57 9.28
CA ARG A 143 16.65 -5.98 9.51
C ARG A 143 17.38 -6.61 8.33
N TRP A 144 16.89 -6.41 7.11
CA TRP A 144 17.32 -7.18 5.93
C TRP A 144 18.27 -6.44 5.00
N ALA A 145 18.33 -5.11 5.03
CA ALA A 145 19.26 -4.36 4.19
C ALA A 145 20.69 -4.38 4.79
N PRO A 146 21.73 -4.64 3.98
CA PRO A 146 23.08 -4.19 4.28
C PRO A 146 23.13 -2.66 4.38
N LEU A 147 24.00 -2.10 5.22
CA LEU A 147 24.10 -0.64 5.37
C LEU A 147 24.39 0.09 4.04
N LYS A 148 25.14 -0.55 3.13
CA LYS A 148 25.46 -0.04 1.78
C LYS A 148 24.35 -0.19 0.73
N GLU A 149 23.22 -0.79 1.08
CA GLU A 149 22.06 -0.98 0.18
C GLU A 149 20.78 -0.40 0.81
N THR A 150 20.93 0.48 1.82
CA THR A 150 19.80 1.00 2.59
C THR A 150 18.91 1.88 1.73
N ALA A 151 19.50 2.77 0.92
CA ALA A 151 18.72 3.64 0.05
C ALA A 151 18.00 2.81 -1.02
N PHE A 152 18.66 1.79 -1.59
CA PHE A 152 18.05 0.88 -2.56
C PHE A 152 16.84 0.13 -1.98
N PHE A 153 16.94 -0.38 -0.74
CA PHE A 153 15.83 -1.05 -0.06
C PHE A 153 14.65 -0.08 0.17
N ILE A 154 14.91 1.11 0.71
CA ILE A 154 13.88 2.12 0.97
C ILE A 154 13.21 2.54 -0.35
N ALA A 155 13.99 2.83 -1.39
CA ALA A 155 13.45 3.27 -2.67
C ALA A 155 12.64 2.17 -3.34
N THR A 156 13.12 0.92 -3.34
CA THR A 156 12.38 -0.22 -3.89
C THR A 156 11.05 -0.38 -3.15
N LEU A 157 11.08 -0.44 -1.83
CA LEU A 157 9.88 -0.64 -1.02
C LEU A 157 8.90 0.51 -1.19
N THR A 158 9.34 1.76 -1.14
CA THR A 158 8.47 2.94 -1.29
C THR A 158 7.95 3.17 -2.72
N CYS A 159 8.42 2.43 -3.73
CA CYS A 159 7.81 2.44 -5.07
C CYS A 159 6.48 1.66 -5.14
N PHE A 160 6.06 1.03 -4.03
CA PHE A 160 4.85 0.21 -3.98
C PHE A 160 3.59 0.97 -4.43
N THR A 161 3.49 2.28 -4.14
CA THR A 161 2.34 3.13 -4.48
C THR A 161 2.18 3.30 -5.99
N GLY A 162 3.27 3.53 -6.71
CA GLY A 162 3.29 3.66 -8.16
C GLY A 162 2.89 2.36 -8.85
N ILE A 163 3.49 1.23 -8.45
CA ILE A 163 3.13 -0.09 -9.00
C ILE A 163 1.70 -0.49 -8.63
N ALA A 164 1.26 -0.26 -7.39
CA ALA A 164 -0.11 -0.51 -6.98
C ALA A 164 -1.08 0.28 -7.85
N SER A 165 -0.83 1.57 -8.08
CA SER A 165 -1.69 2.42 -8.91
C SER A 165 -1.73 1.96 -10.36
N LEU A 166 -0.58 1.63 -10.95
CA LEU A 166 -0.48 1.12 -12.32
C LEU A 166 -1.31 -0.15 -12.51
N ILE A 167 -1.11 -1.14 -11.65
CA ILE A 167 -1.80 -2.43 -11.75
C ILE A 167 -3.28 -2.25 -11.43
N THR A 168 -3.62 -1.59 -10.32
CA THR A 168 -5.00 -1.48 -9.84
C THR A 168 -5.89 -0.76 -10.83
N ASN A 169 -5.49 0.41 -11.33
CA ASN A 169 -6.33 1.19 -12.24
C ASN A 169 -6.52 0.48 -13.59
N SER A 170 -5.45 -0.12 -14.12
CA SER A 170 -5.51 -0.86 -15.39
C SER A 170 -6.39 -2.12 -15.27
N VAL A 171 -6.15 -2.94 -14.26
CA VAL A 171 -6.89 -4.20 -14.03
C VAL A 171 -8.35 -3.91 -13.69
N THR A 172 -8.62 -2.92 -12.83
CA THR A 172 -9.98 -2.52 -12.49
C THR A 172 -10.74 -2.03 -13.73
N GLY A 173 -10.12 -1.20 -14.58
CA GLY A 173 -10.74 -0.75 -15.83
C GLY A 173 -11.17 -1.90 -16.75
N LEU A 174 -10.31 -2.90 -16.92
CA LEU A 174 -10.61 -4.09 -17.72
C LEU A 174 -11.74 -4.94 -17.10
N ILE A 175 -11.70 -5.15 -15.78
CA ILE A 175 -12.73 -5.95 -15.08
C ILE A 175 -14.08 -5.27 -15.14
N CYS A 176 -14.13 -3.96 -14.91
CA CYS A 176 -15.37 -3.20 -14.94
C CYS A 176 -16.06 -3.21 -16.31
N GLN A 177 -15.29 -3.29 -17.41
CA GLN A 177 -15.84 -3.42 -18.77
C GLN A 177 -16.26 -4.86 -19.12
N SER A 178 -15.78 -5.85 -18.37
CA SER A 178 -16.13 -7.26 -18.59
C SER A 178 -17.51 -7.60 -17.99
N SER A 179 -18.02 -8.79 -18.33
CA SER A 179 -19.26 -9.32 -17.74
C SER A 179 -19.18 -9.58 -16.23
N LEU A 180 -18.00 -9.49 -15.62
CA LEU A 180 -17.82 -9.63 -14.17
C LEU A 180 -18.30 -8.37 -13.42
N GLY A 181 -18.15 -7.19 -14.01
CA GLY A 181 -18.50 -5.92 -13.37
C GLY A 181 -17.59 -5.52 -12.21
N TRP A 182 -17.89 -4.36 -11.61
CA TRP A 182 -16.99 -3.69 -10.65
C TRP A 182 -16.76 -4.48 -9.35
N LYS A 183 -17.73 -5.27 -8.90
CA LYS A 183 -17.64 -6.04 -7.64
C LYS A 183 -16.44 -6.98 -7.65
N TRP A 184 -16.15 -7.58 -8.82
CA TRP A 184 -15.03 -8.49 -9.01
C TRP A 184 -13.65 -7.83 -8.90
N ALA A 185 -13.53 -6.52 -9.11
CA ALA A 185 -12.26 -5.83 -8.87
C ALA A 185 -11.85 -5.98 -7.40
N PHE A 186 -12.78 -5.75 -6.46
CA PHE A 186 -12.54 -5.92 -5.03
C PHE A 186 -12.18 -7.37 -4.67
N TYR A 187 -12.91 -8.35 -5.19
CA TYR A 187 -12.63 -9.76 -4.93
C TYR A 187 -11.27 -10.20 -5.47
N LEU A 188 -10.91 -9.77 -6.68
CA LEU A 188 -9.61 -10.11 -7.26
C LEU A 188 -8.46 -9.57 -6.42
N HIS A 189 -8.53 -8.30 -6.01
CA HIS A 189 -7.51 -7.67 -5.18
C HIS A 189 -7.38 -8.38 -3.81
N SER A 190 -8.48 -8.76 -3.18
CA SER A 190 -8.46 -9.57 -1.96
C SER A 190 -7.86 -10.98 -2.15
N ILE A 191 -8.15 -11.67 -3.27
CA ILE A 191 -7.61 -13.01 -3.55
C ILE A 191 -6.10 -12.96 -3.80
N VAL A 192 -5.66 -12.01 -4.63
CA VAL A 192 -4.22 -11.81 -4.92
C VAL A 192 -3.48 -11.46 -3.64
N GLY A 193 -4.03 -10.57 -2.83
CA GLY A 193 -3.42 -10.22 -1.56
C GLY A 193 -3.39 -11.37 -0.56
N LEU A 194 -4.40 -12.23 -0.52
CA LEU A 194 -4.38 -13.44 0.32
C LEU A 194 -3.19 -14.35 -0.06
N PHE A 195 -2.97 -14.56 -1.35
CA PHE A 195 -1.81 -15.31 -1.82
C PHE A 195 -0.49 -14.66 -1.38
N LEU A 196 -0.35 -13.34 -1.52
CA LEU A 196 0.85 -12.60 -1.12
C LEU A 196 1.10 -12.67 0.39
N PHE A 197 0.06 -12.56 1.21
CA PHE A 197 0.19 -12.67 2.67
C PHE A 197 0.43 -14.10 3.15
N ILE A 198 -0.01 -15.13 2.40
CA ILE A 198 0.46 -16.51 2.60
C ILE A 198 1.96 -16.61 2.35
N LEU A 199 2.48 -16.04 1.26
CA LEU A 199 3.92 -16.00 1.00
C LEU A 199 4.66 -15.25 2.12
N TRP A 200 4.15 -14.12 2.59
CA TRP A 200 4.72 -13.40 3.73
C TRP A 200 4.79 -14.30 4.97
N ALA A 201 3.70 -14.98 5.33
CA ALA A 201 3.65 -15.87 6.49
C ALA A 201 4.68 -17.02 6.39
N LEU A 202 4.86 -17.58 5.19
CA LEU A 202 5.76 -18.70 4.93
C LEU A 202 7.24 -18.30 4.86
N PHE A 203 7.56 -17.15 4.26
CA PHE A 203 8.93 -16.76 3.92
C PHE A 203 9.52 -15.68 4.81
N TYR A 204 8.72 -14.75 5.33
CA TYR A 204 9.24 -13.68 6.18
C TYR A 204 9.67 -14.20 7.55
N ILE A 205 10.83 -13.70 7.99
CA ILE A 205 11.49 -14.05 9.25
C ILE A 205 12.00 -12.74 9.86
N GLU A 206 11.85 -12.60 11.18
CA GLU A 206 12.22 -11.37 11.90
C GLU A 206 13.72 -11.09 11.83
N ASP A 207 14.50 -12.08 12.27
CA ASP A 207 15.93 -11.98 12.37
C ASP A 207 16.59 -12.89 11.34
N PRO A 208 17.42 -12.35 10.42
CA PRO A 208 18.19 -13.15 9.50
C PRO A 208 19.05 -14.22 10.19
N ALA A 209 19.45 -14.03 11.46
CA ALA A 209 20.24 -15.01 12.21
C ALA A 209 19.42 -16.22 12.71
N GLU A 210 18.09 -16.11 12.78
CA GLU A 210 17.22 -17.17 13.32
C GLU A 210 16.88 -18.27 12.28
N THR A 211 17.33 -18.11 11.02
CA THR A 211 16.95 -19.01 9.92
C THR A 211 18.11 -19.81 9.33
N LYS A 212 17.85 -21.10 9.05
CA LYS A 212 18.76 -21.94 8.26
C LYS A 212 18.61 -21.74 6.74
N ARG A 213 17.69 -20.87 6.30
CA ARG A 213 17.43 -20.58 4.87
C ARG A 213 18.42 -19.59 4.27
N ILE A 214 19.17 -18.87 5.10
CA ILE A 214 20.21 -17.93 4.66
C ILE A 214 21.59 -18.61 4.70
N SER A 215 22.46 -18.25 3.75
CA SER A 215 23.86 -18.66 3.82
C SER A 215 24.63 -17.81 4.83
N VAL A 216 25.70 -18.37 5.40
CA VAL A 216 26.62 -17.63 6.28
C VAL A 216 27.22 -16.41 5.56
N LYS A 217 27.51 -16.55 4.26
CA LYS A 217 28.02 -15.45 3.43
C LYS A 217 27.03 -14.29 3.33
N GLU A 218 25.75 -14.59 3.13
CA GLU A 218 24.71 -13.58 3.01
C GLU A 218 24.39 -12.92 4.36
N LEU A 219 24.31 -13.70 5.44
CA LEU A 219 24.18 -13.16 6.79
C LEU A 219 25.34 -12.21 7.14
N GLY A 220 26.57 -12.59 6.79
CA GLY A 220 27.75 -11.76 6.96
C GLY A 220 27.68 -10.43 6.20
N LYS A 221 27.05 -10.40 5.01
CA LYS A 221 26.81 -9.14 4.27
C LYS A 221 25.78 -8.26 4.96
N ILE A 222 24.67 -8.83 5.43
CA ILE A 222 23.60 -8.07 6.10
C ILE A 222 24.11 -7.43 7.40
N HIS A 223 24.91 -8.16 8.19
CA HIS A 223 25.45 -7.67 9.46
C HIS A 223 26.71 -6.83 9.31
N LYS A 224 27.32 -6.76 8.12
CA LYS A 224 28.54 -5.99 7.90
C LYS A 224 28.35 -4.54 8.33
N ASN A 225 29.23 -4.07 9.22
CA ASN A 225 29.26 -2.72 9.78
C ASN A 225 28.05 -2.32 10.64
N LYS A 226 27.10 -3.22 10.93
CA LYS A 226 26.01 -2.93 11.89
C LYS A 226 26.56 -2.95 13.32
N SER A 227 26.38 -1.85 14.05
CA SER A 227 26.77 -1.80 15.48
C SER A 227 25.78 -2.58 16.35
N ALA A 228 26.14 -2.87 17.61
CA ALA A 228 25.23 -3.51 18.56
C ALA A 228 23.90 -2.74 18.72
N ALA A 229 23.94 -1.41 18.65
CA ALA A 229 22.74 -0.57 18.67
C ALA A 229 21.82 -0.74 17.45
N HIS A 230 22.36 -1.14 16.28
CA HIS A 230 21.54 -1.45 15.11
C HIS A 230 20.85 -2.81 15.22
N LEU A 231 21.39 -3.71 16.04
CA LEU A 231 20.87 -5.08 16.22
C LEU A 231 19.93 -5.18 17.43
N ASP A 232 20.13 -4.33 18.44
CA ASP A 232 19.33 -4.28 19.66
C ASP A 232 17.85 -3.96 19.37
N LYS A 233 16.96 -4.87 19.78
CA LYS A 233 15.51 -4.71 19.63
C LYS A 233 14.92 -3.75 20.69
N ASN A 234 15.64 -3.46 21.76
CA ASN A 234 15.17 -2.72 22.94
C ASN A 234 15.85 -1.35 23.12
N ALA A 235 16.55 -0.85 22.09
CA ALA A 235 17.21 0.45 22.17
C ALA A 235 16.19 1.56 22.49
N LYS A 236 16.49 2.39 23.50
CA LYS A 236 15.63 3.51 23.88
C LYS A 236 15.58 4.55 22.75
N VAL A 237 14.39 4.77 22.20
CA VAL A 237 14.17 5.76 21.13
C VAL A 237 14.12 7.17 21.74
N PRO A 238 15.00 8.10 21.33
CA PRO A 238 15.03 9.45 21.89
C PRO A 238 13.98 10.35 21.21
N TYR A 239 12.69 10.10 21.45
CA TYR A 239 11.57 10.78 20.80
C TYR A 239 11.69 12.31 20.79
N LEU A 240 12.04 12.92 21.93
CA LEU A 240 12.15 14.39 22.00
C LEU A 240 13.25 14.95 21.10
N LYS A 241 14.39 14.24 21.00
CA LYS A 241 15.49 14.65 20.11
C LYS A 241 15.15 14.45 18.63
N ILE A 242 14.27 13.50 18.32
CA ILE A 242 13.76 13.27 16.97
C ILE A 242 12.93 14.48 16.53
N PHE A 243 12.02 14.96 17.39
CA PHE A 243 11.16 16.11 17.10
C PHE A 243 11.89 17.45 17.01
N THR A 244 13.11 17.57 17.55
CA THR A 244 13.92 18.80 17.48
C THR A 244 15.02 18.74 16.43
N SER A 245 15.23 17.59 15.77
CA SER A 245 16.29 17.44 14.77
C SER A 245 15.90 18.09 13.44
N PRO A 246 16.64 19.12 12.96
CA PRO A 246 16.29 19.80 11.71
C PRO A 246 16.34 18.86 10.50
N VAL A 247 17.24 17.89 10.49
CA VAL A 247 17.35 16.89 9.41
C VAL A 247 16.07 16.06 9.31
N ILE A 248 15.53 15.61 10.46
CA ILE A 248 14.32 14.79 10.48
C ILE A 248 13.09 15.61 10.07
N LEU A 249 13.00 16.85 10.56
CA LEU A 249 11.91 17.76 10.19
C LEU A 249 11.88 18.05 8.69
N ILE A 250 13.04 18.25 8.05
CA ILE A 250 13.15 18.44 6.60
C ILE A 250 12.72 17.17 5.85
N VAL A 251 13.14 15.98 6.32
CA VAL A 251 12.74 14.70 5.71
C VAL A 251 11.21 14.51 5.79
N TRP A 252 10.59 14.81 6.93
CA TRP A 252 9.13 14.74 7.07
C TRP A 252 8.40 15.76 6.22
N LEU A 253 8.94 16.98 6.10
CA LEU A 253 8.36 18.00 5.23
C LEU A 253 8.40 17.57 3.76
N ASN A 254 9.53 17.01 3.30
CA ASN A 254 9.65 16.46 1.95
C ASN A 254 8.65 15.31 1.72
N ALA A 255 8.55 14.37 2.67
CA ALA A 255 7.61 13.26 2.59
C ALA A 255 6.15 13.75 2.54
N PHE A 256 5.81 14.82 3.28
CA PHE A 256 4.47 15.42 3.25
C PHE A 256 4.14 15.97 1.85
N PHE A 257 5.05 16.73 1.24
CA PHE A 257 4.83 17.26 -0.11
C PHE A 257 4.76 16.16 -1.17
N GLU A 258 5.65 15.16 -1.10
CA GLU A 258 5.64 14.01 -1.99
C GLU A 258 4.31 13.26 -1.90
N MET A 259 3.89 12.87 -0.69
CA MET A 259 2.67 12.09 -0.49
C MET A 259 1.41 12.88 -0.86
N SER A 260 1.39 14.18 -0.56
CA SER A 260 0.27 15.05 -0.95
C SER A 260 0.13 15.13 -2.47
N ALA A 261 1.24 15.26 -3.20
CA ALA A 261 1.23 15.27 -4.66
C ALA A 261 0.75 13.92 -5.22
N VAL A 262 1.27 12.80 -4.70
CA VAL A 262 0.86 11.46 -5.13
C VAL A 262 -0.64 11.22 -4.92
N ILE A 263 -1.18 11.57 -3.75
CA ILE A 263 -2.61 11.42 -3.43
C ILE A 263 -3.47 12.29 -4.34
N LEU A 264 -3.06 13.54 -4.57
CA LEU A 264 -3.76 14.47 -5.47
C LEU A 264 -3.87 13.88 -6.88
N PHE A 265 -2.76 13.42 -7.45
CA PHE A 265 -2.75 12.82 -8.78
C PHE A 265 -3.56 11.51 -8.81
N ALA A 266 -3.38 10.61 -7.85
CA ALA A 266 -4.12 9.36 -7.79
C ALA A 266 -5.65 9.54 -7.67
N THR A 267 -6.09 10.63 -7.03
CA THR A 267 -7.52 10.91 -6.82
C THR A 267 -8.17 11.58 -8.02
N TYR A 268 -7.54 12.64 -8.56
CA TYR A 268 -8.19 13.51 -9.54
C TYR A 268 -7.78 13.23 -10.99
N MET A 269 -6.65 12.57 -11.23
CA MET A 269 -6.20 12.27 -12.60
C MET A 269 -7.17 11.36 -13.38
N PRO A 270 -7.72 10.26 -12.79
CA PRO A 270 -8.70 9.44 -13.51
C PRO A 270 -9.96 10.22 -13.89
N ILE A 271 -10.43 11.08 -12.98
CA ILE A 271 -11.61 11.92 -13.18
C ILE A 271 -11.35 12.91 -14.32
N TYR A 272 -10.21 13.59 -14.30
CA TYR A 272 -9.85 14.56 -15.32
C TYR A 272 -9.70 13.91 -16.72
N PHE A 273 -8.98 12.78 -16.81
CA PHE A 273 -8.79 12.07 -18.09
C PHE A 273 -10.11 11.56 -18.66
N HIS A 274 -10.98 11.00 -17.83
CA HIS A 274 -12.24 10.46 -18.32
C HIS A 274 -13.29 11.55 -18.59
N GLN A 275 -13.52 12.46 -17.64
CA GLN A 275 -14.63 13.43 -17.71
C GLN A 275 -14.29 14.69 -18.51
N VAL A 276 -13.04 15.15 -18.49
CA VAL A 276 -12.63 16.39 -19.17
C VAL A 276 -12.00 16.09 -20.53
N LEU A 277 -11.08 15.12 -20.58
CA LEU A 277 -10.41 14.76 -21.85
C LEU A 277 -11.20 13.76 -22.69
N GLY A 278 -12.22 13.10 -22.12
CA GLY A 278 -13.10 12.18 -22.85
C GLY A 278 -12.47 10.82 -23.17
N PHE A 279 -11.38 10.44 -22.50
CA PHE A 279 -10.75 9.13 -22.72
C PHE A 279 -11.64 7.97 -22.27
N GLY A 280 -11.53 6.85 -22.98
CA GLY A 280 -12.22 5.61 -22.59
C GLY A 280 -11.77 5.12 -21.21
N VAL A 281 -12.57 4.26 -20.56
CA VAL A 281 -12.26 3.75 -19.20
C VAL A 281 -10.93 2.98 -19.18
N ALA A 282 -10.71 2.06 -20.13
CA ALA A 282 -9.45 1.31 -20.23
C ALA A 282 -8.24 2.21 -20.52
N GLU A 283 -8.39 3.17 -21.43
CA GLU A 283 -7.35 4.14 -21.78
C GLU A 283 -6.99 5.05 -20.60
N THR A 284 -8.01 5.52 -19.87
CA THR A 284 -7.84 6.28 -18.62
C THR A 284 -7.04 5.49 -17.59
N GLY A 285 -7.40 4.22 -17.38
CA GLY A 285 -6.68 3.32 -16.46
C GLY A 285 -5.20 3.18 -16.82
N PHE A 286 -4.91 2.99 -18.11
CA PHE A 286 -3.54 2.88 -18.63
C PHE A 286 -2.71 4.15 -18.43
N TYR A 287 -3.21 5.32 -18.83
CA TYR A 287 -2.44 6.56 -18.73
C TYR A 287 -2.21 7.00 -17.29
N VAL A 288 -3.21 6.89 -16.41
CA VAL A 288 -3.03 7.18 -14.98
C VAL A 288 -1.95 6.28 -14.41
N GLY A 289 -2.01 4.98 -14.74
CA GLY A 289 -1.00 4.03 -14.31
C GLY A 289 0.40 4.37 -14.79
N LEU A 290 0.54 4.75 -16.07
CA LEU A 290 1.82 5.12 -16.67
C LEU A 290 2.43 6.36 -16.00
N VAL A 291 1.64 7.41 -15.77
CA VAL A 291 2.12 8.66 -15.14
C VAL A 291 2.58 8.41 -13.71
N LEU A 292 1.85 7.62 -12.93
CA LEU A 292 2.25 7.31 -11.56
C LEU A 292 3.44 6.33 -11.50
N GLY A 293 3.60 5.49 -12.51
CA GLY A 293 4.72 4.54 -12.62
C GLY A 293 6.03 5.14 -13.14
N MET A 294 6.00 6.26 -13.89
CA MET A 294 7.20 6.78 -14.56
C MET A 294 8.31 7.25 -13.61
N ASN A 295 7.99 7.55 -12.35
CA ASN A 295 8.98 7.99 -11.37
C ASN A 295 9.87 6.85 -10.84
N ILE A 296 9.47 5.58 -11.04
CA ILE A 296 10.13 4.42 -10.43
C ILE A 296 11.59 4.28 -10.89
N PRO A 297 11.93 4.33 -12.20
CA PRO A 297 13.32 4.22 -12.64
C PRO A 297 14.21 5.32 -12.06
N THR A 298 13.70 6.56 -12.01
CA THR A 298 14.42 7.72 -11.47
C THR A 298 14.70 7.54 -9.97
N ARG A 299 13.70 7.09 -9.19
CA ARG A 299 13.87 6.83 -7.75
C ARG A 299 14.91 5.73 -7.49
N LEU A 300 14.86 4.63 -8.25
CA LEU A 300 15.82 3.54 -8.12
C LEU A 300 17.25 3.97 -8.50
N ALA A 301 17.40 4.73 -9.60
CA ALA A 301 18.70 5.24 -10.02
C ALA A 301 19.31 6.21 -8.97
N ALA A 302 18.49 7.13 -8.44
CA ALA A 302 18.91 8.05 -7.39
C ALA A 302 19.33 7.31 -6.11
N ALA A 303 18.59 6.26 -5.73
CA ALA A 303 18.92 5.44 -4.57
C ALA A 303 20.23 4.67 -4.73
N MET A 304 20.44 4.03 -5.89
CA MET A 304 21.70 3.35 -6.19
C MET A 304 22.89 4.31 -6.22
N LEU A 305 22.68 5.55 -6.69
CA LEU A 305 23.70 6.58 -6.65
C LEU A 305 24.00 7.00 -5.21
N SER A 306 22.97 7.21 -4.39
CA SER A 306 23.12 7.53 -2.96
C SER A 306 23.94 6.46 -2.23
N ASP A 307 23.60 5.19 -2.40
CA ASP A 307 24.30 4.05 -1.77
C ASP A 307 25.76 3.91 -2.25
N LYS A 308 26.10 4.42 -3.44
CA LYS A 308 27.50 4.45 -3.92
C LYS A 308 28.32 5.60 -3.33
N LEU A 309 27.66 6.70 -2.97
CA LEU A 309 28.31 7.91 -2.44
C LEU A 309 28.60 7.81 -0.92
N THR A 310 27.88 6.94 -0.20
CA THR A 310 28.01 6.70 1.25
C THR A 310 28.68 5.37 1.57
#